data_AF-A0A8J8HLQ9-F1
#
_entry.id   AF-A0A8J8HLQ9-F1
#
_cell.length_a   1.000
_cell.length_b   1.000
_cell.length_c   1.000
_cell.angle_alpha   90.00
_cell.angle_beta   90.00
_cell.angle_gamma   90.00
#
_symmetry.space_group_name_H-M   'P 1'
#
loop_
_entity.id
_entity.type
_entity.pdbx_description
1 polymer ?
#
loop_
_entity_poly.entity_id
_entity_poly.type
_entity_poly.pdbx_seq_one_letter_code
_entity_poly.pdbx_strand_id
1 'polypeptide(L)'
;MTGVNHCLAIAALSLLCGLPVQSQEGKKSLPAHHAKAGVHCYDCHQEEKPTKKAVASESCMTCHGDYPAMKALTKDAKPNPHDSHLGEIPCTECHRQHQPPIVKCLECHEGKFKFNLH
;
A
#
# COMPACT_ATOMS: atom_id res chain seq x y z
N MET A 1 -17.64 -73.82 -2.71
CA MET A 1 -17.29 -72.66 -1.85
C MET A 1 -17.27 -71.43 -2.75
N THR A 2 -18.14 -70.48 -2.43
CA THR A 2 -18.32 -69.13 -3.00
C THR A 2 -16.99 -68.41 -3.18
N GLY A 3 -16.71 -67.56 -4.18
CA GLY A 3 -17.47 -66.94 -5.26
C GLY A 3 -16.63 -65.75 -5.76
N VAL A 4 -16.75 -65.33 -7.02
CA VAL A 4 -16.41 -63.96 -7.45
C VAL A 4 -17.34 -63.59 -8.61
N ASN A 5 -18.07 -62.49 -8.40
CA ASN A 5 -19.06 -61.94 -9.31
C ASN A 5 -18.44 -61.40 -10.60
N HIS A 6 -19.18 -61.61 -11.68
CA HIS A 6 -19.03 -61.00 -13.00
C HIS A 6 -19.39 -59.50 -13.01
N CYS A 7 -19.04 -58.86 -14.12
CA CYS A 7 -19.58 -57.58 -14.63
C CYS A 7 -18.98 -56.33 -13.96
N LEU A 8 -18.62 -55.24 -14.64
CA LEU A 8 -18.90 -54.78 -15.99
C LEU A 8 -17.87 -53.68 -16.33
N ALA A 9 -17.46 -53.59 -17.59
CA ALA A 9 -16.70 -52.46 -18.13
C ALA A 9 -17.59 -51.20 -18.22
N ILE A 10 -17.10 -50.04 -17.78
CA ILE A 10 -17.65 -48.69 -18.08
C ILE A 10 -16.42 -47.74 -18.13
N ALA A 11 -15.91 -47.41 -19.31
CA ALA A 11 -16.27 -46.27 -20.17
C ALA A 11 -15.94 -44.90 -19.55
N ALA A 12 -15.11 -44.16 -20.29
CA ALA A 12 -14.57 -42.84 -19.99
C ALA A 12 -15.64 -41.76 -19.76
N LEU A 13 -15.34 -40.79 -18.90
CA LEU A 13 -15.75 -39.40 -19.13
C LEU A 13 -14.80 -38.43 -18.44
N SER A 14 -13.85 -37.91 -19.21
CA SER A 14 -12.97 -36.80 -18.85
C SER A 14 -13.79 -35.54 -18.65
N LEU A 15 -14.23 -35.28 -17.41
CA LEU A 15 -14.87 -34.02 -17.04
C LEU A 15 -13.77 -33.03 -16.66
N LEU A 16 -13.18 -32.37 -17.67
CA LEU A 16 -12.42 -31.13 -17.46
C LEU A 16 -13.42 -30.04 -17.01
N CYS A 17 -13.70 -29.97 -15.71
CA CYS A 17 -14.30 -28.79 -15.12
C CYS A 17 -13.27 -27.66 -15.22
N GLY A 18 -13.55 -26.67 -16.07
CA GLY A 18 -12.84 -25.40 -16.11
C GLY A 18 -12.87 -24.77 -14.73
N LEU A 19 -11.72 -24.70 -14.08
CA LEU A 19 -11.52 -23.85 -12.92
C LEU A 19 -11.76 -22.40 -13.36
N PRO A 20 -12.61 -21.62 -12.66
CA PRO A 20 -12.61 -20.19 -12.88
C PRO A 20 -11.22 -19.69 -12.48
N VAL A 21 -10.46 -19.20 -13.47
CA VAL A 21 -9.35 -18.30 -13.22
C VAL A 21 -9.96 -17.06 -12.60
N GLN A 22 -9.94 -16.98 -11.26
CA GLN A 22 -10.14 -15.72 -10.57
C GLN A 22 -8.93 -14.84 -10.90
N SER A 23 -9.07 -13.97 -11.90
CA SER A 23 -8.16 -12.85 -12.09
C SER A 23 -8.18 -11.98 -10.84
N GLN A 24 -7.12 -12.03 -10.05
CA GLN A 24 -6.89 -11.03 -9.01
C GLN A 24 -6.50 -9.74 -9.71
N GLU A 25 -7.48 -8.89 -10.02
CA GLU A 25 -7.20 -7.49 -10.32
C GLU A 25 -6.43 -6.93 -9.13
N GLY A 26 -5.18 -6.50 -9.36
CA GLY A 26 -4.24 -6.13 -8.31
C GLY A 26 -4.76 -4.99 -7.46
N LYS A 27 -5.45 -5.32 -6.36
CA LYS A 27 -5.85 -4.34 -5.34
C LYS A 27 -4.58 -3.75 -4.74
N LYS A 28 -4.32 -2.48 -5.02
CA LYS A 28 -3.25 -1.72 -4.35
C LYS A 28 -3.61 -1.65 -2.87
N SER A 29 -2.88 -2.41 -2.05
CA SER A 29 -3.08 -2.42 -0.61
C SER A 29 -2.51 -1.15 0.03
N LEU A 30 -3.10 -0.74 1.16
CA LEU A 30 -2.49 0.25 2.04
C LEU A 30 -1.33 -0.37 2.83
N PRO A 31 -0.32 0.42 3.23
CA PRO A 31 0.72 -0.07 4.12
C PRO A 31 0.14 -0.49 5.47
N ALA A 32 0.84 -1.39 6.16
CA ALA A 32 0.34 -2.03 7.37
C ALA A 32 -0.10 -1.04 8.45
N HIS A 33 0.56 0.11 8.59
CA HIS A 33 0.21 1.11 9.60
C HIS A 33 -1.18 1.72 9.38
N HIS A 34 -1.46 2.24 8.18
CA HIS A 34 -2.78 2.79 7.85
C HIS A 34 -3.87 1.72 7.80
N ALA A 35 -3.55 0.53 7.28
CA ALA A 35 -4.50 -0.59 7.27
C ALA A 35 -4.89 -1.03 8.69
N LYS A 36 -3.92 -1.12 9.62
CA LYS A 36 -4.17 -1.46 11.04
C LYS A 36 -4.92 -0.36 11.77
N ALA A 37 -4.74 0.90 11.38
CA ALA A 37 -5.49 2.03 11.91
C ALA A 37 -6.94 2.10 11.40
N GLY A 38 -7.35 1.19 10.50
CA GLY A 38 -8.71 1.15 9.96
C GLY A 38 -8.99 2.21 8.91
N VAL A 39 -7.95 2.78 8.28
CA VAL A 39 -8.11 3.80 7.24
C VAL A 39 -8.70 3.18 5.97
N HIS A 40 -9.69 3.86 5.41
CA HIS A 40 -10.42 3.50 4.21
C HIS A 40 -10.10 4.46 3.05
N CYS A 41 -10.49 4.08 1.83
CA CYS A 41 -10.23 4.85 0.61
C CYS A 41 -10.75 6.30 0.73
N TYR A 42 -11.94 6.46 1.30
CA TYR A 42 -12.61 7.74 1.43
C TYR A 42 -11.83 8.73 2.31
N ASP A 43 -11.14 8.24 3.35
CA ASP A 43 -10.45 9.08 4.34
C ASP A 43 -9.34 9.92 3.72
N CYS A 44 -8.73 9.44 2.63
CA CYS A 44 -7.69 10.18 1.90
C CYS A 44 -8.19 10.76 0.58
N HIS A 45 -8.98 10.01 -0.18
CA HIS A 45 -9.37 10.38 -1.55
C HIS A 45 -10.66 11.20 -1.61
N GLN A 46 -11.44 11.24 -0.53
CA GLN A 46 -12.83 11.72 -0.48
C GLN A 46 -13.70 11.05 -1.56
N GLU A 47 -13.44 9.77 -1.80
CA GLU A 47 -14.13 8.94 -2.79
C GLU A 47 -14.06 7.47 -2.37
N GLU A 48 -15.15 6.72 -2.52
CA GLU A 48 -15.25 5.33 -2.10
C GLU A 48 -14.38 4.37 -2.93
N LYS A 49 -14.26 4.64 -4.24
CA LYS A 49 -13.56 3.77 -5.21
C LYS A 49 -12.64 4.58 -6.13
N PRO A 50 -11.60 5.22 -5.57
CA PRO A 50 -10.68 6.02 -6.34
C PRO A 50 -9.86 5.13 -7.29
N THR A 51 -9.57 5.64 -8.49
CA THR A 51 -8.78 4.91 -9.49
C THR A 51 -7.33 5.39 -9.53
N LYS A 52 -7.12 6.68 -9.85
CA LYS A 52 -5.78 7.32 -9.98
C LYS A 52 -5.72 8.74 -9.40
N LYS A 53 -6.71 9.14 -8.60
CA LYS A 53 -6.79 10.48 -8.02
C LYS A 53 -5.63 10.70 -7.04
N ALA A 54 -4.82 11.73 -7.28
CA ALA A 54 -3.80 12.16 -6.33
C ALA A 54 -4.45 12.64 -5.02
N VAL A 55 -3.75 12.43 -3.91
CA VAL A 55 -4.18 12.86 -2.58
C VAL A 55 -3.45 14.15 -2.24
N ALA A 56 -4.22 15.15 -1.80
CA ALA A 56 -3.68 16.43 -1.33
C ALA A 56 -3.11 16.27 0.09
N SER A 57 -2.13 17.10 0.46
CA SER A 57 -1.46 17.01 1.77
C SER A 57 -2.44 17.18 2.94
N GLU A 58 -3.50 17.95 2.75
CA GLU A 58 -4.55 18.23 3.74
C GLU A 58 -5.24 16.94 4.23
N SER A 59 -5.39 15.94 3.35
CA SER A 59 -5.91 14.63 3.74
C SER A 59 -5.01 13.95 4.79
N CYS A 60 -3.69 14.11 4.67
CA CYS A 60 -2.73 13.59 5.66
C CYS A 60 -2.81 14.38 6.97
N MET A 61 -2.91 15.71 6.86
CA MET A 61 -2.90 16.64 7.99
C MET A 61 -4.12 16.47 8.91
N THR A 62 -5.22 15.92 8.40
CA THR A 62 -6.42 15.60 9.19
C THR A 62 -6.09 14.72 10.41
N CYS A 63 -5.08 13.84 10.30
CA CYS A 63 -4.65 12.97 11.39
C CYS A 63 -3.22 13.25 11.88
N HIS A 64 -2.33 13.68 10.99
CA HIS A 64 -0.91 13.87 11.32
C HIS A 64 -0.58 15.29 11.80
N GLY A 65 -1.42 16.30 11.53
CA GLY A 65 -1.07 17.70 11.76
C GLY A 65 -0.35 18.34 10.58
N ASP A 66 -0.20 19.66 10.63
CA ASP A 66 0.37 20.49 9.57
C ASP A 66 1.91 20.44 9.52
N TYR A 67 2.52 21.17 8.57
CA TYR A 67 3.97 21.22 8.42
C TYR A 67 4.69 21.70 9.70
N PRO A 68 4.31 22.82 10.35
CA PRO A 68 4.88 23.20 11.65
C PRO A 68 4.84 22.09 12.70
N ALA A 69 3.70 21.37 12.82
CA ALA A 69 3.58 20.26 13.76
C ALA A 69 4.56 19.13 13.42
N MET A 70 4.70 18.75 12.15
CA MET A 70 5.64 17.71 11.72
C MET A 70 7.10 18.11 11.91
N LYS A 71 7.45 19.38 11.64
CA LYS A 71 8.78 19.92 11.95
C LYS A 71 9.11 19.80 13.44
N ALA A 72 8.17 20.20 14.30
CA ALA A 72 8.33 20.13 15.75
C ALA A 72 8.43 18.69 16.25
N LEU A 73 7.59 17.78 15.74
CA LEU A 73 7.58 16.37 16.10
C LEU A 73 8.90 15.67 15.74
N THR A 74 9.53 16.09 14.65
CA THR A 74 10.76 15.47 14.12
C THR A 74 12.03 16.29 14.37
N LYS A 75 11.97 17.26 15.30
CA LYS A 75 13.09 18.18 15.61
C LYS A 75 14.40 17.48 16.02
N ASP A 76 14.30 16.28 16.60
CA ASP A 76 15.46 15.52 17.08
C ASP A 76 16.08 14.63 15.99
N ALA A 77 15.41 14.48 14.83
CA ALA A 77 15.96 13.80 13.67
C ALA A 77 17.06 14.66 13.03
N LYS A 78 18.17 14.02 12.63
CA LYS A 78 19.35 14.70 12.06
C LYS A 78 19.71 14.11 10.69
N PRO A 79 19.47 14.85 9.58
CA PRO A 79 18.74 16.12 9.50
C PRO A 79 17.23 15.91 9.72
N ASN A 80 16.51 16.99 10.01
CA ASN A 80 15.06 16.95 10.16
C ASN A 80 14.42 16.76 8.76
N PRO A 81 13.71 15.64 8.50
CA PRO A 81 13.15 15.37 7.17
C PRO A 81 12.00 16.31 6.79
N HIS A 82 11.36 16.96 7.76
CA HIS A 82 10.25 17.89 7.53
C HIS A 82 10.67 19.36 7.58
N ASP A 83 11.94 19.64 7.89
CA ASP A 83 12.49 21.00 7.88
C ASP A 83 13.71 21.05 6.96
N SER A 84 13.46 21.27 5.67
CA SER A 84 14.49 21.25 4.64
C SER A 84 14.51 22.53 3.82
N HIS A 85 15.58 22.70 3.03
CA HIS A 85 15.70 23.81 2.08
C HIS A 85 14.70 23.75 0.91
N LEU A 86 13.94 22.66 0.76
CA LEU A 86 12.86 22.56 -0.22
C LEU A 86 11.57 23.26 0.26
N GLY A 87 11.51 23.66 1.53
CA GLY A 87 10.30 24.23 2.12
C GLY A 87 9.21 23.17 2.33
N GLU A 88 7.96 23.59 2.15
CA GLU A 88 6.79 22.73 2.26
C GLU A 88 6.54 22.02 0.92
N ILE A 89 6.77 20.71 0.89
CA ILE A 89 6.52 19.86 -0.28
C ILE A 89 5.41 18.85 0.04
N PRO A 90 4.62 18.40 -0.95
CA PRO A 90 3.52 17.48 -0.71
C PRO A 90 3.96 16.22 0.07
N CYS A 91 3.15 15.79 1.04
CA CYS A 91 3.49 14.64 1.89
C CYS A 91 3.77 13.37 1.05
N THR A 92 3.05 13.25 -0.07
CA THR A 92 3.10 12.14 -1.03
C THR A 92 4.36 12.10 -1.89
N GLU A 93 5.18 13.16 -1.90
CA GLU A 93 6.50 13.13 -2.55
C GLU A 93 7.41 12.09 -1.90
N CYS A 94 7.28 11.90 -0.58
CA CYS A 94 8.05 10.91 0.19
C CYS A 94 7.18 9.73 0.66
N HIS A 95 6.02 10.02 1.27
CA HIS A 95 5.14 9.03 1.90
C HIS A 95 4.11 8.46 0.91
N ARG A 96 4.53 7.45 0.15
CA ARG A 96 3.69 6.78 -0.84
C ARG A 96 2.95 5.59 -0.22
N GLN A 97 1.61 5.62 -0.27
CA GLN A 97 0.80 4.57 0.36
C GLN A 97 0.64 3.34 -0.54
N HIS A 98 0.44 3.54 -1.83
CA HIS A 98 0.20 2.44 -2.78
C HIS A 98 1.43 2.02 -3.59
N GLN A 99 2.61 2.48 -3.17
CA GLN A 99 3.91 2.23 -3.78
C GLN A 99 4.97 2.25 -2.67
N PRO A 100 6.18 1.71 -2.90
CA PRO A 100 7.27 1.86 -1.96
C PRO A 100 7.54 3.34 -1.63
N PRO A 101 7.80 3.67 -0.35
CA PRO A 101 8.16 5.04 0.03
C PRO A 101 9.50 5.42 -0.59
N ILE A 102 9.69 6.72 -0.80
CA ILE A 102 10.97 7.27 -1.23
C ILE A 102 11.42 8.36 -0.28
N VAL A 103 12.73 8.60 -0.23
CA VAL A 103 13.29 9.70 0.56
C VAL A 103 13.85 10.73 -0.40
N LYS A 104 13.08 11.78 -0.66
CA LYS A 104 13.41 12.83 -1.63
C LYS A 104 14.81 13.41 -1.42
N CYS A 105 15.22 13.57 -0.15
CA CYS A 105 16.55 14.06 0.22
C CYS A 105 17.69 13.21 -0.38
N LEU A 106 17.50 11.89 -0.49
CA LEU A 106 18.53 10.97 -0.98
C LEU A 106 18.71 11.02 -2.50
N GLU A 107 17.84 11.70 -3.25
CA GLU A 107 18.07 11.96 -4.68
C GLU A 107 19.31 12.85 -4.90
N CYS A 108 19.59 13.77 -3.96
CA CYS A 108 20.76 14.66 -4.01
C CYS A 108 21.80 14.35 -2.91
N HIS A 109 21.37 13.77 -1.79
CA HIS A 109 22.20 13.46 -0.63
C HIS A 109 22.41 11.95 -0.46
N GLU A 110 22.53 11.24 -1.57
CA GLU A 110 22.75 9.79 -1.58
C GLU A 110 23.93 9.40 -0.68
N GLY A 111 23.72 8.40 0.18
CA GLY A 111 24.73 7.88 1.11
C GLY A 111 25.11 8.80 2.28
N LYS A 112 24.63 10.05 2.32
CA LYS A 112 24.99 11.03 3.37
C LYS A 112 24.15 10.90 4.62
N PHE A 113 22.89 10.48 4.47
CA PHE A 113 21.91 10.43 5.55
C PHE A 113 21.18 9.10 5.57
N LYS A 114 20.64 8.75 6.73
CA LYS A 114 19.75 7.60 6.91
C LYS A 114 18.44 8.09 7.49
N PHE A 115 17.36 7.78 6.79
CA PHE A 115 16.00 8.15 7.20
C PHE A 115 15.16 6.88 7.33
N ASN A 116 14.28 6.87 8.32
CA ASN A 116 13.30 5.81 8.51
C ASN A 116 11.93 6.38 8.17
N LEU A 117 11.41 5.97 7.01
CA LEU A 117 10.02 6.20 6.66
C LEU A 117 9.22 4.98 7.14
N HIS A 118 8.27 5.25 8.02
CA HIS A 118 7.34 4.25 8.56
C HIS A 118 6.15 4.07 7.61
#